data_AF-A0A4Y2IVU7-F1
#
_entry.id   AF-A0A4Y2IVU7-F1
#
_cell.length_a   1.000
_cell.length_b   1.000
_cell.length_c   1.000
_cell.angle_alpha   90.00
_cell.angle_beta   90.00
_cell.angle_gamma   90.00
#
_symmetry.space_group_name_H-M   'P 1'
#
loop_
_entity.id
_entity.type
_entity.pdbx_description
1 polymer ?
#
loop_
_entity_poly.entity_id
_entity_poly.type
_entity_poly.pdbx_seq_one_letter_code
_entity_poly.pdbx_strand_id
1 'polypeptide(L)'
;MANRGNNLYSFETLVKYFFDLKDIRTEKFPPLRGASAPGAEKTEVKSVSIPKLAGHLENVCIYTFVATDDADVHIVKTGIETYEKIKKQVYVIGQDVDILVLLTAITPDYIDVLMLKESKGKVKDRCYSSKDLQNSNIVIECTKKKSILLVHAISGCDTTSGFYGK
;
A
#
# COMPACT_ATOMS: atom_id res chain seq x y z
N MET A 1 -37.68 17.05 -17.00
CA MET A 1 -37.16 15.72 -16.63
C MET A 1 -35.84 15.52 -17.35
N ALA A 2 -34.71 15.74 -16.67
CA ALA A 2 -33.37 15.63 -17.26
C ALA A 2 -32.73 14.30 -16.84
N ASN A 3 -32.30 13.56 -17.85
CA ASN A 3 -31.73 12.23 -17.79
C ASN A 3 -30.39 12.28 -17.02
N ARG A 4 -30.31 11.65 -15.83
CA ARG A 4 -29.04 11.46 -15.11
C ARG A 4 -28.28 10.35 -15.81
N GLY A 5 -27.39 10.72 -16.73
CA GLY A 5 -26.46 9.80 -17.35
C GLY A 5 -25.53 9.22 -16.29
N ASN A 6 -25.72 7.94 -15.97
CA ASN A 6 -24.74 7.18 -15.20
C ASN A 6 -23.51 7.00 -16.10
N ASN A 7 -22.49 7.82 -15.87
CA ASN A 7 -21.23 7.73 -16.60
C ASN A 7 -20.41 6.58 -15.98
N LEU A 8 -20.83 5.33 -16.25
CA LEU A 8 -19.98 4.18 -15.95
C LEU A 8 -18.84 4.20 -16.97
N TYR A 9 -17.63 4.54 -16.52
CA TYR A 9 -16.42 4.33 -17.32
C TYR A 9 -16.33 2.88 -17.78
N SER A 10 -15.87 2.65 -19.01
CA SER A 10 -15.68 1.29 -19.52
C SER A 10 -14.64 0.54 -18.68
N PHE A 11 -14.80 -0.77 -18.58
CA PHE A 11 -13.86 -1.67 -17.89
C PHE A 11 -12.40 -1.44 -18.33
N GLU A 12 -12.16 -1.17 -19.61
CA GLU A 12 -10.83 -0.87 -20.15
C GLU A 12 -10.24 0.43 -19.58
N THR A 13 -11.08 1.44 -19.36
CA THR A 13 -10.67 2.69 -18.71
C THR A 13 -10.21 2.42 -17.28
N LEU A 14 -10.95 1.60 -16.54
CA LEU A 14 -10.60 1.21 -15.16
C LEU A 14 -9.28 0.41 -15.09
N VAL A 15 -9.08 -0.52 -16.02
CA VAL A 15 -7.83 -1.30 -16.10
C VAL A 15 -6.64 -0.38 -16.39
N LYS A 16 -6.78 0.53 -17.36
CA LYS A 16 -5.73 1.50 -17.70
C LYS A 16 -5.35 2.39 -16.50
N TYR A 17 -6.33 2.88 -15.74
CA TYR A 17 -6.08 3.69 -14.55
C TYR A 17 -5.48 2.89 -13.38
N PHE A 18 -5.78 1.59 -13.24
CA PHE A 18 -5.12 0.74 -12.26
C PHE A 18 -3.63 0.55 -12.58
N PHE A 19 -3.29 0.40 -13.86
CA PHE A 19 -1.90 0.46 -14.32
C PHE A 19 -1.29 1.85 -14.09
N ASP A 20 -2.03 2.93 -14.31
CA ASP A 20 -1.57 4.28 -13.97
C ASP A 20 -1.36 4.44 -12.45
N LEU A 21 -2.14 3.81 -11.57
CA LEU A 21 -1.93 3.74 -10.11
C LEU A 21 -0.60 3.05 -9.74
N LYS A 22 -0.26 1.97 -10.46
CA LYS A 22 1.07 1.35 -10.39
C LYS A 22 2.17 2.32 -10.86
N ASP A 23 1.84 3.24 -11.77
CA ASP A 23 2.72 4.25 -12.37
C ASP A 23 2.59 5.68 -11.78
N ILE A 24 1.77 5.92 -10.74
CA ILE A 24 1.47 7.28 -10.26
C ILE A 24 2.79 7.97 -9.90
N ARG A 25 3.16 8.93 -10.76
CA ARG A 25 4.14 9.97 -10.51
C ARG A 25 3.48 10.99 -9.60
N THR A 26 3.95 11.03 -8.36
CA THR A 26 3.52 11.90 -7.28
C THR A 26 3.60 13.39 -7.66
N GLU A 27 2.51 14.13 -7.49
CA GLU A 27 2.59 15.57 -7.23
C GLU A 27 3.19 15.83 -5.84
N LYS A 28 3.93 16.93 -5.74
CA LYS A 28 4.96 17.22 -4.73
C LYS A 28 4.40 17.38 -3.31
N PHE A 29 4.95 16.62 -2.37
CA PHE A 29 4.99 16.98 -0.94
C PHE A 29 6.42 17.41 -0.53
N PRO A 30 6.56 18.28 0.50
CA PRO A 30 7.85 18.82 0.89
C PRO A 30 8.79 17.73 1.43
N PRO A 31 10.10 17.82 1.13
CA PRO A 31 11.07 16.81 1.52
C PRO A 31 11.32 16.81 3.04
N LEU A 32 11.35 15.63 3.63
CA LEU A 32 11.92 15.43 4.97
C LEU A 32 13.46 15.41 4.85
N ARG A 33 14.12 16.20 5.71
CA ARG A 33 15.57 16.48 5.71
C ARG A 33 16.35 15.22 6.12
N GLY A 34 17.39 14.87 5.36
CA GLY A 34 18.06 13.56 5.40
C GLY A 34 19.40 13.47 6.13
N ALA A 35 20.08 12.34 5.93
CA ALA A 35 21.52 12.16 6.07
C ALA A 35 22.00 11.04 5.12
N SER A 36 23.09 11.29 4.39
CA SER A 36 23.79 10.31 3.54
C SER A 36 24.89 9.62 4.34
N ALA A 37 25.06 8.31 4.18
CA ALA A 37 26.25 7.58 4.61
C ALA A 37 26.83 6.71 3.46
N PRO A 38 28.17 6.53 3.38
CA PRO A 38 28.85 5.93 2.25
C PRO A 38 29.18 4.43 2.42
N GLY A 39 29.37 3.75 1.28
CA GLY A 39 30.25 2.58 1.14
C GLY A 39 29.62 1.22 1.41
N ALA A 40 29.09 0.57 0.36
CA ALA A 40 28.64 -0.82 0.43
C ALA A 40 29.84 -1.79 0.34
N GLU A 41 30.25 -2.34 1.48
CA GLU A 41 31.05 -3.55 1.56
C GLU A 41 30.14 -4.77 1.29
N LYS A 42 30.53 -5.64 0.35
CA LYS A 42 29.78 -6.87 0.02
C LYS A 42 29.84 -7.83 1.20
N THR A 43 28.80 -7.81 2.03
CA THR A 43 28.64 -8.75 3.14
C THR A 43 28.13 -10.10 2.61
N GLU A 44 28.82 -11.17 2.96
CA GLU A 44 28.41 -12.56 2.76
C GLU A 44 27.00 -12.79 3.35
N VAL A 45 26.03 -13.17 2.51
CA VAL A 45 24.64 -13.35 2.91
C VAL A 45 24.51 -14.64 3.74
N LYS A 46 24.74 -14.53 5.04
CA LYS A 46 24.39 -15.57 6.01
C LYS A 46 22.87 -15.62 6.08
N SER A 47 22.25 -16.75 5.69
CA SER A 47 20.80 -16.92 5.79
C SER A 47 20.38 -16.89 7.26
N VAL A 48 19.73 -15.80 7.68
CA VAL A 48 19.12 -15.67 9.00
C VAL A 48 17.76 -16.38 8.95
N SER A 49 17.50 -17.31 9.87
CA SER A 49 16.17 -17.91 10.00
C SER A 49 15.17 -16.89 10.55
N ILE A 50 13.92 -16.92 10.07
CA ILE A 50 12.86 -15.98 10.49
C ILE A 50 12.72 -15.92 12.03
N PRO A 51 12.72 -17.03 12.79
CA PRO A 51 12.65 -16.99 14.25
C PRO A 51 13.86 -16.31 14.89
N LYS A 52 15.04 -16.46 14.29
CA LYS A 52 16.26 -15.80 14.78
C LYS A 52 16.21 -14.30 14.55
N LEU A 53 15.66 -13.85 13.42
CA LEU A 53 15.44 -12.42 13.17
C LEU A 53 14.42 -11.86 14.16
N ALA A 54 13.29 -12.56 14.36
CA ALA A 54 12.26 -12.16 15.31
C ALA A 54 12.83 -11.96 16.72
N GLY A 55 13.63 -12.92 17.22
CA GLY A 55 14.29 -12.79 18.52
C GLY A 55 15.24 -11.58 18.62
N HIS A 56 15.94 -11.20 17.54
CA HIS A 56 16.78 -9.99 17.56
C HIS A 56 15.94 -8.71 17.64
N LEU A 57 14.80 -8.67 16.96
CA LEU A 57 13.89 -7.52 16.97
C LEU A 57 13.23 -7.38 18.36
N GLU A 58 12.81 -8.49 18.97
CA GLU A 58 12.23 -8.50 20.31
C GLU A 58 13.24 -8.03 21.37
N ASN A 59 14.52 -8.37 21.22
CA ASN A 59 15.59 -7.90 22.10
C ASN A 59 15.80 -6.38 22.03
N VAL A 60 15.42 -5.73 20.93
CA VAL A 60 15.43 -4.26 20.80
C VAL A 60 14.04 -3.64 21.00
N CYS A 61 13.15 -4.36 21.72
CA CYS A 61 11.80 -3.95 22.08
C CYS A 61 10.86 -3.71 20.88
N ILE A 62 11.11 -4.37 19.75
CA ILE A 62 10.20 -4.40 18.62
C ILE A 62 9.32 -5.65 18.73
N TYR A 63 8.01 -5.45 18.81
CA TYR A 63 7.05 -6.55 18.80
C TYR A 63 7.03 -7.22 17.42
N THR A 64 7.10 -8.54 17.38
CA THR A 64 7.04 -9.30 16.13
C THR A 64 5.80 -10.17 16.06
N PHE A 65 5.29 -10.36 14.85
CA PHE A 65 4.18 -11.24 14.57
C PHE A 65 4.46 -11.97 13.26
N VAL A 66 4.35 -13.29 13.29
CA VAL A 66 4.49 -14.13 12.10
C VAL A 66 3.10 -14.50 11.61
N ALA A 67 2.71 -13.97 10.46
CA ALA A 67 1.45 -14.35 9.82
C ALA A 67 1.51 -15.82 9.36
N THR A 68 0.39 -16.53 9.49
CA THR A 68 0.26 -17.92 9.01
C THR A 68 0.14 -18.02 7.50
N ASP A 69 -0.23 -16.92 6.85
CA ASP A 69 -0.45 -16.78 5.40
C ASP A 69 0.02 -15.37 5.00
N ASP A 70 -0.72 -14.67 4.14
CA ASP A 70 -0.42 -13.30 3.77
C ASP A 70 -0.39 -12.31 4.97
N ALA A 71 0.65 -11.48 4.98
CA ALA A 71 0.89 -10.49 6.02
C ALA A 71 0.20 -9.15 5.73
N ASP A 72 -0.16 -8.85 4.47
CA ASP A 72 -0.61 -7.51 4.09
C ASP A 72 -1.89 -7.11 4.81
N VAL A 73 -2.86 -8.03 4.86
CA VAL A 73 -4.12 -7.78 5.59
C VAL A 73 -3.86 -7.57 7.08
N HIS A 74 -2.93 -8.31 7.67
CA HIS A 74 -2.57 -8.18 9.09
C HIS A 74 -1.88 -6.85 9.37
N ILE A 75 -0.97 -6.41 8.49
CA ILE A 75 -0.28 -5.13 8.59
C ILE A 75 -1.29 -3.98 8.55
N VAL A 76 -2.20 -3.98 7.57
CA VAL A 76 -3.19 -2.89 7.42
C VAL A 76 -4.16 -2.86 8.60
N LYS A 77 -4.69 -4.02 9.03
CA LYS A 77 -5.56 -4.09 10.22
C LYS A 77 -4.85 -3.60 11.48
N THR A 78 -3.60 -4.01 11.69
CA THR A 78 -2.80 -3.56 12.83
C THR A 78 -2.62 -2.05 12.82
N GLY A 79 -2.39 -1.45 11.65
CA GLY A 79 -2.32 0.01 11.50
C GLY A 79 -3.61 0.72 11.92
N ILE A 80 -4.76 0.24 11.44
CA ILE A 80 -6.08 0.78 11.77
C ILE A 80 -6.39 0.64 13.28
N GLU A 81 -6.17 -0.55 13.84
CA GLU A 81 -6.38 -0.79 15.27
C GLU A 81 -5.46 0.05 16.15
N THR A 82 -4.21 0.22 15.73
CA THR A 82 -3.25 1.08 16.43
C THR A 82 -3.74 2.51 16.43
N TYR A 83 -4.19 3.03 15.29
CA TYR A 83 -4.77 4.37 15.19
C TYR A 83 -5.95 4.52 16.15
N GLU A 84 -6.86 3.55 16.19
CA GLU A 84 -7.99 3.54 17.12
C GLU A 84 -7.56 3.55 18.59
N LYS A 85 -6.52 2.79 18.95
CA LYS A 85 -6.02 2.70 20.32
C LYS A 85 -5.31 3.96 20.78
N ILE A 86 -4.44 4.54 19.94
CA ILE A 86 -3.56 5.65 20.35
C ILE A 86 -4.06 7.02 19.91
N LYS A 87 -5.00 7.07 18.96
CA LYS A 87 -5.56 8.30 18.34
C LYS A 87 -4.49 9.29 17.88
N LYS A 88 -3.40 8.77 17.32
CA LYS A 88 -2.26 9.52 16.74
C LYS A 88 -1.97 8.99 15.34
N GLN A 89 -1.18 9.74 14.58
CA GLN A 89 -0.78 9.35 13.24
C GLN A 89 -0.06 8.00 13.26
N VAL A 90 -0.52 7.08 12.41
CA VAL A 90 0.09 5.76 12.21
C VAL A 90 0.71 5.70 10.82
N TYR A 91 1.88 5.07 10.74
CA TYR A 91 2.59 4.77 9.51
C TYR A 91 2.68 3.26 9.30
N VAL A 92 2.35 2.82 8.10
CA VAL A 92 2.61 1.48 7.60
C VAL A 92 3.79 1.57 6.64
N ILE A 93 4.83 0.78 6.87
CA ILE A 93 6.02 0.77 6.02
C ILE A 93 5.99 -0.51 5.19
N GLY A 94 6.09 -0.37 3.86
CA GLY A 94 6.04 -1.51 2.95
C GLY A 94 6.25 -1.10 1.49
N GLN A 95 6.71 -2.03 0.66
CA GLN A 95 6.96 -1.77 -0.76
C GLN A 95 5.79 -2.20 -1.66
N ASP A 96 5.00 -3.15 -1.19
CA ASP A 96 4.00 -3.85 -1.99
C ASP A 96 2.78 -2.98 -2.26
N VAL A 97 2.30 -3.02 -3.50
CA VAL A 97 1.16 -2.21 -3.93
C VAL A 97 -0.13 -2.74 -3.31
N ASP A 98 -0.14 -4.01 -2.92
CA ASP A 98 -1.29 -4.70 -2.35
C ASP A 98 -1.67 -4.09 -0.98
N ILE A 99 -0.68 -3.69 -0.18
CA ILE A 99 -0.87 -2.90 1.05
C ILE A 99 -1.59 -1.57 0.77
N LEU A 100 -1.23 -0.87 -0.32
CA LEU A 100 -1.84 0.41 -0.70
C LEU A 100 -3.30 0.25 -1.13
N VAL A 101 -3.57 -0.80 -1.92
CA VAL A 101 -4.91 -1.18 -2.35
C VAL A 101 -5.77 -1.56 -1.15
N LEU A 102 -5.24 -2.37 -0.23
CA LEU A 102 -5.90 -2.76 1.00
C LEU A 102 -6.19 -1.55 1.88
N LEU A 103 -5.23 -0.65 2.12
CA LEU A 103 -5.44 0.59 2.88
C LEU A 103 -6.61 1.40 2.33
N THR A 104 -6.72 1.51 1.03
CA THR A 104 -7.82 2.23 0.36
C THR A 104 -9.16 1.53 0.57
N ALA A 105 -9.17 0.20 0.51
CA ALA A 105 -10.37 -0.62 0.58
C ALA A 105 -10.90 -0.86 2.00
N ILE A 106 -10.03 -1.00 3.00
CA ILE A 106 -10.43 -1.44 4.34
C ILE A 106 -10.35 -0.36 5.42
N THR A 107 -9.57 0.71 5.21
CA THR A 107 -9.50 1.81 6.19
C THR A 107 -10.81 2.58 6.21
N PRO A 108 -11.45 2.82 7.37
CA PRO A 108 -12.60 3.71 7.47
C PRO A 108 -12.29 5.12 6.94
N ASP A 109 -13.30 5.83 6.43
CA ASP A 109 -13.14 7.16 5.81
C ASP A 109 -12.74 8.27 6.79
N TYR A 110 -13.06 8.09 8.08
CA TYR A 110 -12.66 9.00 9.15
C TYR A 110 -11.23 8.73 9.68
N ILE A 111 -10.59 7.64 9.27
CA ILE A 111 -9.23 7.27 9.67
C ILE A 111 -8.25 7.59 8.54
N ASP A 112 -7.11 8.16 8.91
CA ASP A 112 -6.00 8.38 7.99
C ASP A 112 -4.74 7.62 8.44
N VAL A 113 -4.44 6.52 7.75
CA VAL A 113 -3.21 5.75 7.90
C VAL A 113 -2.29 6.10 6.74
N LEU A 114 -1.05 6.46 7.06
CA LEU A 114 -0.05 6.83 6.06
C LEU A 114 0.76 5.59 5.68
N MET A 115 0.94 5.34 4.39
CA MET A 115 1.88 4.32 3.89
C MET A 115 3.18 4.98 3.46
N LEU A 116 4.29 4.59 4.10
CA LEU A 116 5.63 4.93 3.63
C LEU A 116 6.16 3.80 2.76
N LYS A 117 6.25 4.07 1.46
CA LYS A 117 6.90 3.22 0.49
C LYS A 117 8.35 3.63 0.34
N GLU A 118 9.23 2.80 0.88
CA GLU A 118 10.67 2.97 0.74
C GLU A 118 11.09 2.86 -0.72
N SER A 119 11.96 3.77 -1.13
CA SER A 119 12.50 3.79 -2.47
C SER A 119 13.62 2.78 -2.65
N LYS A 120 13.76 2.28 -3.89
CA LYS A 120 14.95 1.54 -4.32
C LYS A 120 15.86 2.47 -5.12
N GLY A 121 17.12 2.59 -4.70
CA GLY A 121 18.16 3.29 -5.45
C GLY A 121 18.03 4.81 -5.43
N LYS A 122 17.93 5.43 -6.62
CA LYS A 122 17.91 6.91 -6.78
C LYS A 122 16.51 7.54 -6.70
N VAL A 123 15.48 6.72 -6.51
CA VAL A 123 14.10 7.20 -6.39
C VAL A 123 13.93 7.77 -4.97
N LYS A 124 13.03 8.74 -4.77
CA LYS A 124 12.69 9.23 -3.43
C LYS A 124 11.62 8.36 -2.80
N ASP A 125 11.67 8.23 -1.47
CA ASP A 125 10.59 7.60 -0.70
C ASP A 125 9.26 8.28 -0.99
N ARG A 126 8.20 7.49 -0.96
CA ARG A 126 6.84 7.96 -1.27
C ARG A 126 5.96 7.73 -0.04
N CYS A 127 5.16 8.73 0.29
CA CYS A 127 4.17 8.63 1.35
C CYS A 127 2.77 8.75 0.74
N TYR A 128 1.85 7.89 1.15
CA TYR A 128 0.49 7.86 0.65
C TYR A 128 -0.49 7.94 1.83
N SER A 129 -1.46 8.85 1.76
CA SER A 129 -2.56 8.92 2.74
C SER A 129 -3.71 8.03 2.31
N SER A 130 -4.20 7.17 3.21
CA SER A 130 -5.40 6.36 2.94
C SER A 130 -6.62 7.24 2.69
N LYS A 131 -6.70 8.39 3.35
CA LYS A 131 -7.80 9.35 3.18
C LYS A 131 -7.73 10.05 1.82
N ASP A 132 -6.55 10.50 1.41
CA ASP A 132 -6.37 11.13 0.09
C ASP A 132 -6.63 10.13 -1.04
N LEU A 133 -6.20 8.88 -0.88
CA LEU A 133 -6.52 7.80 -1.81
C LEU A 133 -8.03 7.59 -1.94
N GLN A 134 -8.74 7.51 -0.82
CA GLN A 134 -10.19 7.34 -0.81
C GLN A 134 -10.94 8.54 -1.42
N ASN A 135 -10.42 9.75 -1.23
CA ASN A 135 -10.98 10.98 -1.78
C ASN A 135 -10.52 11.28 -3.21
N SER A 136 -9.62 10.47 -3.76
CA SER A 136 -9.22 10.63 -5.15
C SER A 136 -10.41 10.38 -6.06
N ASN A 137 -10.50 11.15 -7.15
CA ASN A 137 -11.53 10.97 -8.18
C ASN A 137 -11.63 9.51 -8.65
N ILE A 138 -10.53 8.75 -8.58
CA ILE A 138 -10.44 7.34 -8.96
C ILE A 138 -11.29 6.45 -8.04
N VAL A 139 -11.15 6.59 -6.72
CA VAL A 139 -11.87 5.74 -5.76
C VAL A 139 -13.35 6.14 -5.64
N ILE A 140 -13.63 7.43 -5.80
CA ILE A 140 -15.00 7.98 -5.83
C ILE A 140 -15.74 7.48 -7.08
N GLU A 141 -15.12 7.52 -8.27
CA GLU A 141 -15.74 7.06 -9.52
C GLU A 141 -15.80 5.53 -9.63
N CYS A 142 -14.83 4.79 -9.08
CA CYS A 142 -14.92 3.33 -8.87
C CYS A 142 -16.03 2.94 -7.86
N THR A 143 -16.64 3.93 -7.22
CA THR A 143 -17.89 3.96 -6.47
C THR A 143 -18.09 3.06 -5.26
N LYS A 144 -17.28 2.02 -4.96
CA LYS A 144 -17.28 1.33 -3.66
C LYS A 144 -15.90 0.72 -3.37
N LYS A 145 -15.44 0.76 -2.11
CA LYS A 145 -14.26 0.01 -1.60
C LYS A 145 -14.17 -1.46 -2.07
N LYS A 146 -15.29 -2.07 -2.47
CA LYS A 146 -15.36 -3.43 -3.02
C LYS A 146 -14.90 -3.54 -4.49
N SER A 147 -15.04 -2.49 -5.30
CA SER A 147 -14.67 -2.51 -6.71
C SER A 147 -13.16 -2.42 -6.90
N ILE A 148 -12.43 -1.69 -6.05
CA ILE A 148 -10.97 -1.61 -6.15
C ILE A 148 -10.30 -2.97 -5.86
N LEU A 149 -10.82 -3.73 -4.89
CA LEU A 149 -10.37 -5.11 -4.64
C LEU A 149 -10.68 -6.03 -5.81
N LEU A 150 -11.87 -5.87 -6.42
CA LEU A 150 -12.24 -6.63 -7.61
C LEU A 150 -11.32 -6.33 -8.80
N VAL A 151 -11.04 -5.05 -9.06
CA VAL A 151 -10.13 -4.60 -10.13
C VAL A 151 -8.71 -5.10 -9.88
N HIS A 152 -8.25 -5.10 -8.64
CA HIS A 152 -6.95 -5.67 -8.30
C HIS A 152 -6.90 -7.20 -8.55
N ALA A 153 -7.92 -7.93 -8.09
CA ALA A 153 -7.99 -9.38 -8.27
C ALA A 153 -7.97 -9.80 -9.75
N ILE A 154 -8.69 -9.09 -10.62
CA ILE A 154 -8.76 -9.40 -12.06
C ILE A 154 -7.54 -8.91 -12.84
N SER A 155 -6.84 -7.88 -12.38
CA SER A 155 -5.69 -7.29 -13.09
C SER A 155 -4.33 -7.86 -12.67
N GLY A 156 -4.30 -8.61 -11.57
CA GLY A 156 -3.09 -9.24 -11.04
C GLY A 156 -2.72 -8.68 -9.67
N CYS A 157 -2.90 -9.55 -8.67
CA CYS A 157 -2.06 -9.62 -7.47
C CYS A 157 -0.73 -10.31 -7.84
N ASP A 158 0.30 -10.23 -6.99
CA ASP A 158 1.67 -10.70 -7.27
C ASP A 158 1.80 -12.12 -7.84
N THR A 159 0.77 -12.96 -7.70
CA THR A 159 0.56 -14.16 -8.50
C THR A 159 -0.10 -13.81 -9.84
N THR A 160 0.68 -13.86 -10.92
CA THR A 160 0.25 -13.64 -12.32
C THR A 160 -1.20 -14.03 -12.58
N SER A 161 -2.11 -13.05 -12.63
CA SER A 161 -3.42 -13.22 -13.25
C SER A 161 -3.42 -12.49 -14.59
N GLY A 162 -3.97 -13.15 -15.60
CA GLY A 162 -4.05 -12.67 -16.97
C GLY A 162 -5.38 -13.12 -17.57
N PHE A 163 -5.88 -12.35 -18.52
CA PHE A 163 -7.11 -12.73 -19.23
C PHE A 163 -6.86 -14.00 -20.04
N TYR A 164 -7.70 -15.02 -19.83
CA TYR A 164 -7.66 -16.24 -20.62
C TYR A 164 -7.94 -15.93 -22.10
N GLY A 165 -7.06 -16.41 -23.00
CA GLY A 165 -7.23 -16.29 -24.45
C GLY A 165 -6.64 -15.03 -25.11
N LYS A 166 -5.64 -14.39 -24.49
CA LYS A 166 -4.80 -13.36 -25.13
C LYS A 166 -3.44 -13.89 -25.52
#